data_AF-A0A3D2UR57-F1
#
_entry.id   AF-A0A3D2UR57-F1
#
_cell.length_a   1.000
_cell.length_b   1.000
_cell.length_c   1.000
_cell.angle_alpha   90.00
_cell.angle_beta   90.00
_cell.angle_gamma   90.00
#
_symmetry.space_group_name_H-M   'P 1'
#
loop_
_entity.id
_entity.type
_entity.pdbx_description
1 polymer ?
#
loop_
_entity_poly.entity_id
_entity_poly.type
_entity_poly.pdbx_seq_one_letter_code
_entity_poly.pdbx_strand_id
1 'polypeptide(L)'
;MPQTQIACPRCKQLISADVEQLFDVTADPQAKQRLLSGQSNFARCPHCGYQGRLATPVVYHDNDKELLLTFFPSELMLPVNEQEKIIGPLIKKVTDNLPPEKRKGYLLNPQANLTYESFLQTILGKDGITPEMLKEQQDRVQFLERLMQVTSKDVRSELIKQNEKIIDEQFFALFSRIAQSAMQSGQEQMARALIDIQTQLLEETAYGRQLKESVGELEAAQHVLQEAGQSLTREKLLDFVLESKTDARIRAYVSLARAGMDYLFFQTLSEKIDKSSGEEKTRLENIREKLLGFTNEVDKQAEARYKQAQEFLDTLLAQDDIEKA
;
A
#
# COMPACT_ATOMS: atom_id res chain seq x y z
N MET A 1 8.94 11.50 -22.04
CA MET A 1 9.46 10.27 -22.68
C MET A 1 9.18 10.37 -24.17
N PRO A 2 10.06 9.87 -25.06
CA PRO A 2 9.83 9.97 -26.48
C PRO A 2 8.69 9.03 -26.91
N GLN A 3 7.58 9.62 -27.34
CA GLN A 3 6.48 8.87 -27.92
C GLN A 3 6.90 8.24 -29.24
N THR A 4 6.61 6.94 -29.39
CA THR A 4 6.95 6.17 -30.58
C THR A 4 5.70 5.82 -31.37
N GLN A 5 5.74 5.97 -32.69
CA GLN A 5 4.67 5.48 -33.56
C GLN A 5 4.80 3.97 -33.75
N ILE A 6 3.75 3.24 -33.39
CA ILE A 6 3.68 1.78 -33.48
C ILE A 6 2.38 1.35 -34.18
N ALA A 7 2.41 0.21 -34.86
CA ALA A 7 1.20 -0.38 -35.43
C ALA A 7 0.38 -1.05 -34.31
N CYS A 8 -0.90 -0.67 -34.17
CA CYS A 8 -1.80 -1.28 -33.20
C CYS A 8 -1.83 -2.81 -33.35
N PRO A 9 -1.62 -3.60 -32.29
CA PRO A 9 -1.61 -5.07 -32.39
C PRO A 9 -2.88 -5.66 -33.01
N ARG A 10 -4.03 -5.00 -32.80
CA ARG A 10 -5.35 -5.42 -33.27
C ARG A 10 -5.68 -4.93 -34.70
N CYS A 11 -5.77 -3.61 -34.92
CA CYS A 11 -6.22 -3.06 -36.21
C CYS A 11 -5.09 -2.61 -37.14
N LYS A 12 -3.82 -2.71 -36.70
CA LYS A 12 -2.60 -2.32 -37.43
C LYS A 12 -2.47 -0.83 -37.77
N GLN A 13 -3.46 0.01 -37.45
CA GLN A 13 -3.33 1.46 -37.59
C GLN A 13 -2.23 2.01 -36.68
N LEU A 14 -1.52 3.01 -37.17
CA LEU A 14 -0.44 3.66 -36.45
C LEU A 14 -1.00 4.47 -35.27
N ILE A 15 -0.45 4.23 -34.09
CA ILE A 15 -0.80 4.90 -32.85
C ILE A 15 0.46 5.33 -32.12
N SER A 16 0.33 6.34 -31.26
CA SER A 16 1.41 6.79 -30.38
C SER A 16 1.40 5.99 -29.09
N ALA A 17 2.56 5.50 -28.66
CA ALA A 17 2.74 4.85 -27.35
C ALA A 17 4.13 5.13 -26.79
N ASP A 18 4.25 5.12 -25.46
CA ASP A 18 5.54 5.19 -24.77
C ASP A 18 6.17 3.80 -24.76
N VAL A 19 7.25 3.64 -25.52
CA VAL A 19 7.99 2.38 -25.63
C VAL A 19 9.35 2.55 -24.96
N GLU A 20 9.61 1.72 -23.96
CA GLU A 20 10.83 1.75 -23.15
C GLU A 20 11.37 0.33 -23.02
N GLN A 21 12.60 0.11 -23.49
CA GLN A 21 13.22 -1.22 -23.46
C GLN A 21 14.25 -1.36 -22.35
N LEU A 22 14.80 -0.25 -21.84
CA LEU A 22 15.79 -0.25 -20.78
C LEU A 22 15.26 0.54 -19.59
N PHE A 23 15.03 -0.15 -18.48
CA PHE A 23 14.65 0.42 -17.20
C PHE A 23 15.85 0.34 -16.27
N ASP A 24 16.71 1.35 -16.32
CA ASP A 24 17.90 1.45 -15.47
C ASP A 24 17.58 2.35 -14.27
N VAL A 25 17.29 1.73 -13.12
CA VAL A 25 16.94 2.43 -11.87
C VAL A 25 18.12 3.23 -11.33
N THR A 26 19.35 2.78 -11.62
CA THR A 26 20.57 3.48 -11.20
C THR A 26 20.75 4.80 -11.94
N ALA A 27 20.38 4.84 -13.23
CA ALA A 27 20.42 6.06 -14.02
C ALA A 27 19.15 6.91 -13.86
N ASP A 28 17.99 6.28 -13.68
CA ASP A 28 16.68 6.93 -13.52
C ASP A 28 15.87 6.24 -12.40
N PRO A 29 15.81 6.83 -11.19
CA PRO A 29 15.06 6.27 -10.06
C PRO A 29 13.58 6.01 -10.36
N GLN A 30 12.97 6.72 -11.32
CA GLN A 30 11.56 6.55 -11.66
C GLN A 30 11.29 5.37 -12.62
N ALA A 31 12.33 4.79 -13.23
CA ALA A 31 12.19 3.71 -14.21
C ALA A 31 11.43 2.50 -13.63
N LYS A 32 11.70 2.14 -12.38
CA LYS A 32 11.01 1.04 -11.70
C LYS A 32 9.49 1.27 -11.62
N GLN A 33 9.09 2.46 -11.21
CA GLN A 33 7.68 2.80 -11.07
C GLN A 33 6.95 2.76 -12.41
N ARG A 34 7.57 3.28 -13.49
CA ARG A 34 6.97 3.23 -14.83
C ARG A 34 6.78 1.81 -15.35
N LEU A 35 7.76 0.93 -15.09
CA LEU A 35 7.67 -0.50 -15.41
C LEU A 35 6.53 -1.17 -14.63
N LEU A 36 6.49 -1.01 -13.31
CA LEU A 36 5.53 -1.69 -12.42
C LEU A 36 4.10 -1.18 -12.59
N SER A 37 3.93 0.11 -12.84
CA SER A 37 2.60 0.71 -13.09
C SER A 37 2.04 0.40 -14.49
N GLY A 38 2.87 -0.14 -15.39
CA GLY A 38 2.48 -0.38 -16.79
C GLY A 38 2.23 0.91 -17.57
N GLN A 39 2.81 2.04 -17.16
CA GLN A 39 2.78 3.30 -17.92
C GLN A 39 3.58 3.17 -19.22
N SER A 40 4.73 2.51 -19.16
CA SER A 40 5.54 2.19 -20.34
C SER A 40 5.07 0.88 -20.99
N ASN A 41 5.28 0.75 -22.30
CA ASN A 41 4.94 -0.44 -23.08
C ASN A 41 3.46 -0.83 -22.98
N PHE A 42 2.56 0.16 -22.92
CA PHE A 42 1.12 -0.02 -22.97
C PHE A 42 0.52 0.83 -24.09
N ALA A 43 -0.42 0.27 -24.84
CA ALA A 43 -1.08 0.96 -25.93
C ALA A 43 -2.58 1.08 -25.69
N ARG A 44 -3.11 2.27 -26.01
CA ARG A 44 -4.54 2.56 -26.11
C ARG A 44 -4.84 3.02 -27.53
N CYS A 45 -5.54 2.20 -28.30
CA CYS A 45 -5.87 2.51 -29.70
C CYS A 45 -7.21 3.24 -29.79
N PRO A 46 -7.24 4.51 -30.25
CA PRO A 46 -8.48 5.28 -30.38
C PRO A 46 -9.38 4.76 -31.51
N HIS A 47 -8.84 3.96 -32.44
CA HIS A 47 -9.56 3.53 -33.63
C HIS A 47 -10.34 2.24 -33.46
N CYS A 48 -9.83 1.28 -32.67
CA CYS A 48 -10.48 -0.02 -32.46
C CYS A 48 -10.69 -0.36 -30.98
N GLY A 49 -10.40 0.56 -30.08
CA GLY A 49 -10.56 0.38 -28.63
C GLY A 49 -9.60 -0.64 -28.00
N TYR A 50 -8.55 -1.08 -28.71
CA TYR A 50 -7.54 -1.97 -28.12
C TYR A 50 -6.85 -1.28 -26.94
N GLN A 51 -6.80 -1.97 -25.80
CA GLN A 51 -6.03 -1.57 -24.64
C GLN A 51 -5.23 -2.77 -24.17
N GLY A 52 -3.90 -2.63 -24.06
CA GLY A 52 -3.07 -3.75 -23.67
C GLY A 52 -1.59 -3.46 -23.73
N ARG A 53 -0.82 -4.39 -23.17
CA ARG A 53 0.64 -4.33 -23.16
C ARG A 53 1.21 -4.64 -24.53
N LEU A 54 2.28 -3.94 -24.87
CA LEU A 54 3.06 -4.16 -26.08
C LEU A 54 4.06 -5.31 -25.86
N ALA A 55 4.22 -6.14 -26.89
CA ALA A 55 5.24 -7.19 -26.91
C ALA A 55 6.61 -6.53 -27.17
N THR A 56 7.24 -6.06 -26.10
CA THR A 56 8.50 -5.32 -26.14
C THR A 56 9.55 -6.06 -25.30
N PRO A 57 10.76 -6.34 -25.84
CA PRO A 57 11.88 -6.85 -25.06
C PRO A 57 12.32 -5.81 -24.02
N VAL A 58 12.58 -6.26 -22.80
CA VAL A 58 12.90 -5.40 -21.65
C VAL A 58 14.20 -5.83 -20.98
N VAL A 59 15.03 -4.86 -20.62
CA VAL A 59 16.17 -4.98 -19.71
C VAL A 59 15.88 -4.12 -18.49
N TYR A 60 16.00 -4.71 -17.30
CA TYR A 60 15.91 -4.00 -16.03
C TYR A 60 17.25 -4.05 -15.31
N HIS A 61 17.67 -2.92 -14.77
CA HIS A 61 18.94 -2.79 -14.06
C HIS A 61 18.76 -2.03 -12.74
N ASP A 62 19.34 -2.56 -11.67
CA ASP A 62 19.42 -1.95 -10.34
C ASP A 62 20.78 -2.32 -9.72
N ASN A 63 21.72 -1.38 -9.69
CA ASN A 63 23.08 -1.59 -9.20
C ASN A 63 23.14 -1.88 -7.70
N ASP A 64 22.29 -1.22 -6.92
CA ASP A 64 22.25 -1.38 -5.46
C ASP A 64 21.80 -2.79 -5.07
N LYS A 65 20.95 -3.40 -5.91
CA LYS A 65 20.47 -4.77 -5.74
C LYS A 65 21.24 -5.82 -6.56
N GLU A 66 22.28 -5.40 -7.27
CA GLU A 66 23.07 -6.23 -8.19
C GLU A 66 22.19 -7.00 -9.18
N LEU A 67 21.21 -6.31 -9.76
CA LEU A 67 20.25 -6.88 -10.70
C LEU A 67 20.55 -6.44 -12.13
N LEU A 68 20.62 -7.42 -13.01
CA LEU A 68 20.51 -7.26 -14.45
C LEU A 68 19.57 -8.35 -14.95
N LEU A 69 18.33 -7.95 -15.24
CA LEU A 69 17.26 -8.87 -15.64
C LEU A 69 16.90 -8.61 -17.10
N THR A 70 16.55 -9.67 -17.82
CA THR A 70 16.09 -9.59 -19.21
C THR A 70 14.77 -10.32 -19.37
N PHE A 71 13.88 -9.76 -20.17
CA PHE A 71 12.64 -10.40 -20.57
C PHE A 71 12.45 -10.25 -22.07
N PHE A 72 12.20 -11.37 -22.75
CA PHE A 72 11.90 -11.40 -24.18
C PHE A 72 10.51 -12.02 -24.40
N PRO A 73 9.53 -11.27 -24.95
CA PRO A 73 8.20 -11.80 -25.20
C PRO A 73 8.23 -12.96 -26.21
N SER A 74 7.70 -14.12 -25.82
CA SER A 74 7.64 -15.31 -26.69
C SER A 74 6.80 -15.10 -27.94
N GLU A 75 5.85 -14.15 -27.91
CA GLU A 75 4.95 -13.81 -29.01
C GLU A 75 5.67 -13.17 -30.20
N LEU A 76 6.91 -12.69 -30.00
CA LEU A 76 7.74 -12.18 -31.09
C LEU A 76 8.37 -13.29 -31.94
N MET A 77 8.39 -14.54 -31.44
CA MET A 77 8.85 -15.74 -32.16
C MET A 77 10.26 -15.61 -32.78
N LEU A 78 11.19 -14.92 -32.10
CA LEU A 78 12.55 -14.73 -32.58
C LEU A 78 13.50 -15.81 -32.02
N PRO A 79 14.44 -16.36 -32.83
CA PRO A 79 15.49 -17.26 -32.35
C PRO A 79 16.39 -16.59 -31.32
N VAL A 80 16.95 -17.36 -30.37
CA VAL A 80 17.80 -16.85 -29.26
C VAL A 80 18.92 -15.91 -29.74
N ASN A 81 19.62 -16.28 -30.83
CA ASN A 81 20.69 -15.45 -31.39
C ASN A 81 20.20 -14.06 -31.86
N GLU A 82 18.95 -13.94 -32.30
CA GLU A 82 18.36 -12.65 -32.67
C GLU A 82 17.88 -11.87 -31.45
N GLN A 83 17.42 -12.57 -30.41
CA GLN A 83 17.09 -11.96 -29.12
C GLN A 83 18.32 -11.29 -28.50
N GLU A 84 19.46 -11.97 -28.51
CA GLU A 84 20.74 -11.45 -27.99
C GLU A 84 21.20 -10.19 -28.75
N LYS A 85 20.99 -10.13 -30.07
CA LYS A 85 21.31 -8.93 -30.87
C LYS A 85 20.48 -7.71 -30.46
N ILE A 86 19.26 -7.92 -29.97
CA ILE A 86 18.37 -6.84 -29.50
C ILE A 86 18.73 -6.43 -28.07
N ILE A 87 18.95 -7.40 -27.18
CA ILE A 87 19.20 -7.16 -25.75
C ILE A 87 20.64 -6.69 -25.48
N GLY A 88 21.62 -7.19 -26.24
CA GLY A 88 23.05 -6.91 -26.07
C GLY A 88 23.39 -5.42 -26.04
N PRO A 89 22.91 -4.60 -27.01
CA PRO A 89 23.12 -3.14 -26.97
C PRO A 89 22.55 -2.47 -25.72
N LEU A 90 21.42 -2.95 -25.17
CA LEU A 90 20.82 -2.41 -23.96
C LEU A 90 21.68 -2.73 -22.72
N ILE A 91 22.18 -3.96 -22.62
CA ILE A 91 23.12 -4.37 -21.56
C ILE A 91 24.43 -3.58 -21.65
N LYS A 92 24.95 -3.38 -22.86
CA LYS A 92 26.15 -2.58 -23.08
C LYS A 92 25.93 -1.14 -22.61
N LYS A 93 24.78 -0.54 -22.93
CA LYS A 93 24.42 0.82 -22.47
C LYS A 93 24.40 0.93 -20.95
N VAL A 94 23.85 -0.07 -20.24
CA VAL A 94 23.92 -0.14 -18.77
C VAL A 94 25.36 -0.13 -18.29
N THR A 95 26.18 -1.01 -18.86
CA THR A 95 27.59 -1.16 -18.44
C THR A 95 28.40 0.10 -18.70
N ASP A 96 28.22 0.72 -19.87
CA ASP A 96 28.94 1.93 -20.27
C ASP A 96 28.56 3.14 -19.40
N ASN A 97 27.30 3.22 -18.95
CA ASN A 97 26.80 4.27 -18.06
C ASN A 97 27.25 4.13 -16.60
N LEU A 98 27.73 2.95 -16.19
CA LEU A 98 28.21 2.74 -14.84
C LEU A 98 29.68 3.16 -14.67
N PRO A 99 30.02 3.82 -13.54
CA PRO A 99 31.40 4.00 -13.13
C PRO A 99 32.13 2.65 -12.99
N PRO A 100 33.42 2.53 -13.35
CA PRO A 100 34.16 1.27 -13.32
C PRO A 100 34.07 0.50 -11.99
N GLU A 101 34.11 1.21 -10.86
CA GLU A 101 34.01 0.66 -9.51
C GLU A 101 32.64 0.04 -9.18
N LYS A 102 31.59 0.43 -9.91
CA LYS A 102 30.23 -0.11 -9.76
C LYS A 102 29.95 -1.28 -10.72
N ARG A 103 30.87 -1.58 -11.66
CA ARG A 103 30.73 -2.67 -12.63
C ARG A 103 31.09 -4.02 -11.99
N LYS A 104 30.15 -4.58 -11.24
CA LYS A 104 30.31 -5.88 -10.55
C LYS A 104 30.00 -7.06 -11.48
N GLY A 105 30.32 -8.27 -11.01
CA GLY A 105 30.24 -9.50 -11.81
C GLY A 105 28.84 -9.88 -12.31
N TYR A 106 27.76 -9.41 -11.68
CA TYR A 106 26.38 -9.69 -12.12
C TYR A 106 26.09 -9.18 -13.54
N LEU A 107 26.81 -8.15 -14.00
CA LEU A 107 26.67 -7.60 -15.36
C LEU A 107 27.11 -8.59 -16.45
N LEU A 108 27.96 -9.57 -16.11
CA LEU A 108 28.41 -10.61 -17.03
C LEU A 108 27.42 -11.78 -17.15
N ASN A 109 26.47 -11.88 -16.22
CA ASN A 109 25.50 -12.97 -16.13
C ASN A 109 24.08 -12.40 -15.98
N PRO A 110 23.52 -11.78 -17.04
CA PRO A 110 22.13 -11.30 -17.01
C PRO A 110 21.17 -12.47 -16.73
N GLN A 111 20.21 -12.25 -15.83
CA GLN A 111 19.21 -13.25 -15.50
C GLN A 111 18.04 -13.13 -16.47
N ALA A 112 17.84 -14.17 -17.28
CA ALA A 112 16.72 -14.23 -18.21
C ALA A 112 15.45 -14.72 -17.51
N ASN A 113 14.37 -13.94 -17.63
CA ASN A 113 13.04 -14.29 -17.15
C ASN A 113 12.17 -14.76 -18.33
N LEU A 114 11.55 -15.93 -18.18
CA LEU A 114 10.76 -16.57 -19.24
C LEU A 114 9.39 -15.93 -19.46
N THR A 115 8.85 -15.29 -18.41
CA THR A 115 7.55 -14.63 -18.45
C THR A 115 7.67 -13.24 -17.87
N TYR A 116 6.80 -12.32 -18.31
CA TYR A 116 6.79 -10.99 -17.73
C TYR A 116 6.41 -11.01 -16.24
N GLU A 117 5.56 -11.96 -15.84
CA GLU A 117 5.19 -12.13 -14.44
C GLU A 117 6.39 -12.52 -13.58
N SER A 118 7.18 -13.52 -13.99
CA SER A 118 8.39 -13.90 -13.25
C SER A 118 9.44 -12.80 -13.25
N PHE A 119 9.53 -12.01 -14.32
CA PHE A 119 10.35 -10.80 -14.38
C PHE A 119 9.95 -9.78 -13.30
N LEU A 120 8.66 -9.44 -13.20
CA LEU A 120 8.17 -8.53 -12.16
C LEU A 120 8.34 -9.12 -10.75
N GLN A 121 8.04 -10.40 -10.55
CA GLN A 121 8.21 -11.06 -9.26
C GLN A 121 9.68 -11.06 -8.80
N THR A 122 10.63 -11.22 -9.71
CA THR A 122 12.07 -11.13 -9.39
C THR A 122 12.44 -9.73 -8.91
N ILE A 123 11.92 -8.69 -9.57
CA ILE A 123 12.13 -7.28 -9.20
C ILE A 123 11.54 -6.97 -7.82
N LEU A 124 10.32 -7.45 -7.56
CA LEU A 124 9.58 -7.21 -6.31
C LEU A 124 10.13 -8.03 -5.15
N GLY A 125 10.56 -9.26 -5.39
CA GLY A 125 11.22 -10.11 -4.38
C GLY A 125 12.48 -9.47 -3.81
N LYS A 126 13.19 -8.69 -4.62
CA LYS A 126 14.38 -7.93 -4.21
C LYS A 126 14.04 -6.67 -3.41
N ASP A 127 12.78 -6.25 -3.39
CA ASP A 127 12.24 -5.24 -2.48
C ASP A 127 11.58 -5.86 -1.23
N GLY A 128 11.69 -7.19 -1.05
CA GLY A 128 11.07 -7.91 0.07
C GLY A 128 9.60 -8.28 -0.12
N ILE A 129 9.07 -8.13 -1.34
CA ILE A 129 7.68 -8.51 -1.66
C ILE A 129 7.68 -9.93 -2.23
N THR A 130 7.14 -10.89 -1.48
CA THR A 130 7.14 -12.30 -1.89
C THR A 130 5.98 -12.63 -2.85
N PRO A 131 6.08 -13.73 -3.63
CA PRO A 131 4.96 -14.21 -4.45
C PRO A 131 3.70 -14.49 -3.64
N GLU A 132 3.82 -14.95 -2.40
CA GLU A 132 2.71 -15.19 -1.49
C GLU A 132 2.02 -13.89 -1.13
N MET A 133 2.76 -12.83 -0.79
CA MET A 133 2.20 -11.50 -0.53
C MET A 133 1.44 -10.96 -1.74
N LEU A 134 1.98 -11.16 -2.96
CA LEU A 134 1.29 -10.75 -4.19
C LEU A 134 0.00 -11.53 -4.40
N LYS A 135 0.04 -12.84 -4.17
CA LYS A 135 -1.13 -13.71 -4.27
C LYS A 135 -2.20 -13.30 -3.26
N GLU A 136 -1.84 -13.03 -2.03
CA GLU A 136 -2.79 -12.57 -1.02
C GLU A 136 -3.45 -11.23 -1.42
N GLN A 137 -2.71 -10.30 -2.05
CA GLN A 137 -3.31 -9.07 -2.59
C GLN A 137 -4.26 -9.36 -3.76
N GLN A 138 -3.88 -10.25 -4.68
CA GLN A 138 -4.75 -10.67 -5.79
C GLN A 138 -6.02 -11.34 -5.29
N ASP A 139 -5.91 -12.22 -4.30
CA ASP A 139 -7.03 -12.94 -3.69
C ASP A 139 -8.01 -11.95 -3.01
N ARG A 140 -7.49 -10.91 -2.34
CA ARG A 140 -8.32 -9.81 -1.76
C ARG A 140 -9.10 -9.06 -2.84
N VAL A 141 -8.44 -8.70 -3.95
CA VAL A 141 -9.10 -7.99 -5.07
C VAL A 141 -10.16 -8.87 -5.71
N GLN A 142 -9.84 -10.12 -6.04
CA GLN A 142 -10.80 -11.06 -6.64
C GLN A 142 -11.98 -11.37 -5.70
N PHE A 143 -11.73 -11.46 -4.40
CA PHE A 143 -12.80 -11.62 -3.41
C PHE A 143 -13.73 -10.40 -3.39
N LEU A 144 -13.17 -9.19 -3.42
CA LEU A 144 -13.95 -7.97 -3.47
C LEU A 144 -14.81 -7.87 -4.74
N GLU A 145 -14.24 -8.18 -5.90
CA GLU A 145 -14.98 -8.20 -7.17
C GLU A 145 -16.16 -9.20 -7.12
N ARG A 146 -15.94 -10.40 -6.56
CA ARG A 146 -17.00 -11.39 -6.35
C ARG A 146 -18.09 -10.88 -5.41
N LEU A 147 -17.72 -10.24 -4.30
CA LEU A 147 -18.71 -9.64 -3.36
C LEU A 147 -19.60 -8.61 -4.05
N MET A 148 -19.03 -7.78 -4.93
CA MET A 148 -19.78 -6.77 -5.67
C MET A 148 -20.70 -7.36 -6.75
N GLN A 149 -20.36 -8.52 -7.32
CA GLN A 149 -21.19 -9.21 -8.31
C GLN A 149 -22.39 -9.95 -7.67
N VAL A 150 -22.28 -10.31 -6.39
CA VAL A 150 -23.36 -11.00 -5.66
C VAL A 150 -24.41 -10.01 -5.16
N THR A 151 -25.62 -10.13 -5.69
CA THR A 151 -26.77 -9.26 -5.35
C THR A 151 -27.60 -9.79 -4.17
N SER A 152 -27.61 -11.10 -3.94
CA SER A 152 -28.38 -11.71 -2.84
C SER A 152 -27.58 -11.70 -1.53
N LYS A 153 -28.21 -11.23 -0.44
CA LYS A 153 -27.60 -11.17 0.89
C LYS A 153 -27.19 -12.54 1.40
N ASP A 154 -28.03 -13.56 1.25
CA ASP A 154 -27.76 -14.91 1.77
C ASP A 154 -26.59 -15.59 1.05
N VAL A 155 -26.50 -15.41 -0.27
CA VAL A 155 -25.37 -15.90 -1.07
C VAL A 155 -24.09 -15.18 -0.67
N ARG A 156 -24.18 -13.88 -0.37
CA ARG A 156 -23.04 -13.09 0.12
C ARG A 156 -22.58 -13.56 1.49
N SER A 157 -23.49 -13.90 2.41
CA SER A 157 -23.15 -14.45 3.72
C SER A 157 -22.34 -15.74 3.61
N GLU A 158 -22.74 -16.64 2.71
CA GLU A 158 -22.00 -17.89 2.48
C GLU A 158 -20.60 -17.61 1.90
N LEU A 159 -20.51 -16.69 0.94
CA LEU A 159 -19.24 -16.26 0.37
C LEU A 159 -18.31 -15.64 1.43
N ILE A 160 -18.85 -14.81 2.34
CA ILE A 160 -18.12 -14.22 3.46
C ILE A 160 -17.57 -15.31 4.39
N LYS A 161 -18.41 -16.27 4.81
CA LYS A 161 -18.00 -17.37 5.70
C LYS A 161 -16.87 -18.21 5.12
N GLN A 162 -16.93 -18.51 3.83
CA GLN A 162 -15.90 -19.31 3.15
C GLN A 162 -14.54 -18.59 3.04
N ASN A 163 -14.52 -17.26 3.17
CA ASN A 163 -13.33 -16.43 2.92
C ASN A 163 -12.96 -15.56 4.14
N GLU A 164 -13.37 -15.94 5.35
CA GLU A 164 -13.17 -15.11 6.55
C GLU A 164 -11.71 -14.68 6.77
N LYS A 165 -10.74 -15.54 6.43
CA LYS A 165 -9.30 -15.24 6.54
C LYS A 165 -8.82 -14.09 5.64
N ILE A 166 -9.49 -13.85 4.52
CA ILE A 166 -9.17 -12.76 3.60
C ILE A 166 -9.66 -11.43 4.16
N ILE A 167 -10.62 -11.45 5.08
CA ILE A 167 -11.30 -10.27 5.61
C ILE A 167 -10.55 -9.75 6.83
N ASP A 168 -9.49 -9.02 6.55
CA ASP A 168 -8.60 -8.39 7.53
C ASP A 168 -8.54 -6.86 7.37
N GLU A 169 -7.63 -6.22 8.10
CA GLU A 169 -7.37 -4.78 8.01
C GLU A 169 -7.09 -4.32 6.57
N GLN A 170 -6.26 -5.06 5.83
CA GLN A 170 -5.87 -4.68 4.48
C GLN A 170 -7.04 -4.78 3.51
N PHE A 171 -7.89 -5.80 3.67
CA PHE A 171 -9.12 -5.93 2.91
C PHE A 171 -10.09 -4.77 3.18
N PHE A 172 -10.33 -4.42 4.45
CA PHE A 172 -11.19 -3.28 4.78
C PHE A 172 -10.62 -1.96 4.27
N ALA A 173 -9.29 -1.75 4.34
CA ALA A 173 -8.64 -0.57 3.79
C ALA A 173 -8.80 -0.47 2.26
N LEU A 174 -8.66 -1.60 1.55
CA LEU A 174 -8.93 -1.68 0.11
C LEU A 174 -10.41 -1.36 -0.19
N PHE A 175 -11.32 -1.99 0.54
CA PHE A 175 -12.76 -1.78 0.41
C PHE A 175 -13.13 -0.31 0.58
N SER A 176 -12.65 0.34 1.65
CA SER A 176 -12.93 1.74 1.96
C SER A 176 -12.45 2.70 0.87
N ARG A 177 -11.27 2.46 0.28
CA ARG A 177 -10.77 3.29 -0.83
C ARG A 177 -11.69 3.21 -2.06
N ILE A 178 -12.18 2.02 -2.37
CA ILE A 178 -13.10 1.82 -3.50
C ILE A 178 -14.46 2.47 -3.23
N ALA A 179 -15.00 2.31 -2.01
CA ALA A 179 -16.22 3.00 -1.60
C ALA A 179 -16.11 4.53 -1.69
N GLN A 180 -15.01 5.10 -1.18
CA GLN A 180 -14.75 6.53 -1.28
C GLN A 180 -14.65 7.00 -2.74
N SER A 181 -13.95 6.25 -3.60
CA SER A 181 -13.86 6.57 -5.04
C SER A 181 -15.23 6.53 -5.73
N ALA A 182 -16.09 5.56 -5.41
CA ALA A 182 -17.44 5.46 -5.96
C ALA A 182 -18.32 6.66 -5.55
N MET A 183 -18.22 7.09 -4.28
CA MET A 183 -18.92 8.27 -3.78
C MET A 183 -18.46 9.56 -4.47
N GLN A 184 -17.15 9.75 -4.63
CA GLN A 184 -16.59 10.95 -5.25
C GLN A 184 -16.89 11.05 -6.76
N SER A 185 -17.01 9.91 -7.44
CA SER A 185 -17.29 9.85 -8.88
C SER A 185 -18.79 9.94 -9.24
N GLY A 186 -19.67 10.15 -8.25
CA GLY A 186 -21.12 10.28 -8.47
C GLY A 186 -21.82 8.97 -8.84
N GLN A 187 -21.18 7.81 -8.61
CA GLN A 187 -21.74 6.49 -8.91
C GLN A 187 -22.68 6.03 -7.80
N GLU A 188 -23.84 6.67 -7.66
CA GLU A 188 -24.77 6.47 -6.53
C GLU A 188 -25.18 5.01 -6.32
N GLN A 189 -25.48 4.28 -7.39
CA GLN A 189 -25.90 2.87 -7.29
C GLN A 189 -24.78 1.98 -6.75
N MET A 190 -23.54 2.21 -7.21
CA MET A 190 -22.38 1.49 -6.71
C MET A 190 -22.08 1.85 -5.26
N ALA A 191 -22.19 3.14 -4.89
CA ALA A 191 -22.02 3.58 -3.52
C ALA A 191 -23.03 2.91 -2.56
N ARG A 192 -24.31 2.81 -2.95
CA ARG A 192 -25.33 2.10 -2.15
C ARG A 192 -25.01 0.62 -1.98
N ALA A 193 -24.64 -0.07 -3.07
CA ALA A 193 -24.27 -1.48 -3.00
C ALA A 193 -23.06 -1.71 -2.08
N LEU A 194 -22.07 -0.81 -2.10
CA LEU A 194 -20.91 -0.87 -1.22
C LEU A 194 -21.28 -0.62 0.25
N ILE A 195 -22.22 0.28 0.54
CA ILE A 195 -22.73 0.50 1.92
C ILE A 195 -23.41 -0.77 2.45
N ASP A 196 -24.22 -1.44 1.62
CA ASP A 196 -24.90 -2.69 2.01
C ASP A 196 -23.89 -3.81 2.29
N ILE A 197 -22.87 -3.95 1.44
CA ILE A 197 -21.77 -4.91 1.64
C ILE A 197 -21.00 -4.57 2.92
N GLN A 198 -20.66 -3.30 3.13
CA GLN A 198 -19.94 -2.86 4.32
C GLN A 198 -20.70 -3.20 5.60
N THR A 199 -22.00 -2.91 5.63
CA THR A 199 -22.87 -3.21 6.78
C THR A 199 -22.83 -4.70 7.10
N GLN A 200 -22.96 -5.54 6.08
CA GLN A 200 -22.90 -6.99 6.25
C GLN A 200 -21.53 -7.48 6.73
N LEU A 201 -20.44 -6.95 6.17
CA LEU A 201 -19.08 -7.28 6.61
C LEU A 201 -18.83 -6.89 8.07
N LEU A 202 -19.32 -5.72 8.50
CA LEU A 202 -19.22 -5.27 9.90
C LEU A 202 -19.98 -6.17 10.88
N GLU A 203 -21.10 -6.74 10.46
CA GLU A 203 -21.93 -7.59 11.31
C GLU A 203 -21.44 -9.06 11.34
N GLU A 204 -21.13 -9.62 10.18
CA GLU A 204 -20.92 -11.06 10.02
C GLU A 204 -19.47 -11.50 10.27
N THR A 205 -18.48 -10.60 10.16
CA THR A 205 -17.06 -10.96 10.24
C THR A 205 -16.44 -10.63 11.59
N ALA A 206 -15.45 -11.42 12.02
CA ALA A 206 -14.74 -11.16 13.28
C ALA A 206 -14.06 -9.78 13.28
N TYR A 207 -13.33 -9.46 12.21
CA TYR A 207 -12.66 -8.16 12.08
C TYR A 207 -13.67 -7.01 11.97
N GLY A 208 -14.79 -7.20 11.25
CA GLY A 208 -15.85 -6.20 11.15
C GLY A 208 -16.48 -5.84 12.50
N ARG A 209 -16.73 -6.85 13.36
CA ARG A 209 -17.22 -6.62 14.72
C ARG A 209 -16.21 -5.88 15.58
N GLN A 210 -14.93 -6.25 15.49
CA GLN A 210 -13.84 -5.54 16.17
C GLN A 210 -13.74 -4.07 15.72
N LEU A 211 -13.91 -3.81 14.41
CA LEU A 211 -13.91 -2.45 13.88
C LEU A 211 -15.10 -1.64 14.40
N LYS A 212 -16.30 -2.23 14.45
CA LYS A 212 -17.50 -1.60 15.02
C LYS A 212 -17.35 -1.28 16.50
N GLU A 213 -16.79 -2.20 17.28
CA GLU A 213 -16.44 -1.96 18.69
C GLU A 213 -15.44 -0.81 18.82
N SER A 214 -14.39 -0.81 18.00
CA SER A 214 -13.37 0.24 18.01
C SER A 214 -13.95 1.64 17.74
N VAL A 215 -14.90 1.75 16.80
CA VAL A 215 -15.61 3.01 16.52
C VAL A 215 -16.46 3.45 17.71
N GLY A 216 -17.25 2.54 18.30
CA GLY A 216 -18.07 2.86 19.47
C GLY A 216 -17.24 3.29 20.69
N GLU A 217 -16.09 2.64 20.89
CA GLU A 217 -15.16 3.01 21.97
C GLU A 217 -14.48 4.36 21.71
N LEU A 218 -14.21 4.70 20.44
CA LEU A 218 -13.72 6.01 20.04
C LEU A 218 -14.72 7.13 20.33
N GLU A 219 -15.98 6.95 19.93
CA GLU A 219 -17.06 7.91 20.19
C GLU A 219 -17.27 8.12 21.70
N ALA A 220 -17.28 7.04 22.46
CA ALA A 220 -17.48 7.13 23.90
C ALA A 220 -16.26 7.74 24.61
N ALA A 221 -15.02 7.48 24.15
CA ALA A 221 -13.84 8.21 24.64
C ALA A 221 -13.92 9.71 24.32
N GLN A 222 -14.34 10.05 23.10
CA GLN A 222 -14.53 11.44 22.69
C GLN A 222 -15.55 12.16 23.58
N HIS A 223 -16.68 11.53 23.88
CA HIS A 223 -17.70 12.09 24.76
C HIS A 223 -17.13 12.41 26.15
N VAL A 224 -16.44 11.45 26.76
CA VAL A 224 -15.82 11.62 28.10
C VAL A 224 -14.79 12.77 28.09
N LEU A 225 -13.94 12.85 27.06
CA LEU A 225 -12.96 13.93 26.93
C LEU A 225 -13.64 15.30 26.73
N GLN A 226 -14.72 15.36 25.95
CA GLN A 226 -15.49 16.58 25.71
C GLN A 226 -16.19 17.06 26.99
N GLU A 227 -16.80 16.16 27.76
CA GLU A 227 -17.42 16.47 29.06
C GLU A 227 -16.39 16.98 30.07
N ALA A 228 -15.19 16.39 30.09
CA ALA A 228 -14.10 16.89 30.92
C ALA A 228 -13.68 18.31 30.52
N GLY A 229 -13.65 18.60 29.21
CA GLY A 229 -13.44 19.93 28.65
C GLY A 229 -12.22 20.64 29.24
N GLN A 230 -12.42 21.85 29.77
CA GLN A 230 -11.35 22.65 30.40
C GLN A 230 -10.81 22.04 31.70
N SER A 231 -11.54 21.10 32.29
CA SER A 231 -11.13 20.45 33.53
C SER A 231 -10.27 19.20 33.29
N LEU A 232 -9.98 18.86 32.04
CA LEU A 232 -9.13 17.73 31.66
C LEU A 232 -7.68 17.98 32.10
N THR A 233 -7.23 17.26 33.12
CA THR A 233 -5.83 17.23 33.56
C THR A 233 -5.17 15.90 33.20
N ARG A 234 -3.84 15.81 33.35
CA ARG A 234 -3.10 14.56 33.12
C ARG A 234 -3.56 13.45 34.05
N GLU A 235 -3.83 13.79 35.30
CA GLU A 235 -4.31 12.86 36.32
C GLU A 235 -5.70 12.33 35.96
N LYS A 236 -6.61 13.21 35.53
CA LYS A 236 -7.94 12.78 35.06
C LYS A 236 -7.88 11.93 33.81
N LEU A 237 -7.01 12.28 32.85
CA LEU A 237 -6.79 11.46 31.67
C LEU A 237 -6.29 10.06 32.06
N LEU A 238 -5.37 9.99 33.03
CA LEU A 238 -4.89 8.72 33.56
C LEU A 238 -6.04 7.93 34.19
N ASP A 239 -6.86 8.57 35.01
CA ASP A 239 -8.01 7.91 35.64
C ASP A 239 -9.00 7.37 34.58
N PHE A 240 -9.32 8.13 33.53
CA PHE A 240 -10.16 7.65 32.41
C PHE A 240 -9.56 6.43 31.69
N VAL A 241 -8.25 6.43 31.48
CA VAL A 241 -7.55 5.28 30.90
C VAL A 241 -7.61 4.07 31.83
N LEU A 242 -7.40 4.25 33.13
CA LEU A 242 -7.45 3.16 34.11
C LEU A 242 -8.85 2.58 34.28
N GLU A 243 -9.90 3.38 34.11
CA GLU A 243 -11.31 2.95 34.13
C GLU A 243 -11.76 2.24 32.84
N SER A 244 -10.91 2.21 31.81
CA SER A 244 -11.23 1.57 30.53
C SER A 244 -11.44 0.07 30.69
N LYS A 245 -12.56 -0.44 30.14
CA LYS A 245 -12.93 -1.86 30.19
C LYS A 245 -12.40 -2.67 29.01
N THR A 246 -12.04 -1.99 27.93
CA THR A 246 -11.60 -2.60 26.68
C THR A 246 -10.31 -1.95 26.20
N ASP A 247 -9.51 -2.71 25.47
CA ASP A 247 -8.27 -2.19 24.89
C ASP A 247 -8.55 -1.16 23.80
N ALA A 248 -9.68 -1.30 23.10
CA ALA A 248 -10.17 -0.33 22.14
C ALA A 248 -10.43 1.04 22.78
N ARG A 249 -10.98 1.09 24.01
CA ARG A 249 -11.14 2.35 24.75
C ARG A 249 -9.79 2.99 25.11
N ILE A 250 -8.82 2.20 25.56
CA ILE A 250 -7.47 2.69 25.86
C ILE A 250 -6.84 3.29 24.58
N ARG A 251 -6.89 2.55 23.47
CA ARG A 251 -6.40 3.01 22.17
C ARG A 251 -7.10 4.30 21.71
N ALA A 252 -8.41 4.42 21.93
CA ALA A 252 -9.16 5.62 21.61
C ALA A 252 -8.66 6.85 22.38
N TYR A 253 -8.43 6.74 23.69
CA TYR A 253 -7.85 7.84 24.48
C TYR A 253 -6.44 8.22 24.01
N VAL A 254 -5.61 7.24 23.66
CA VAL A 254 -4.28 7.50 23.09
C VAL A 254 -4.39 8.30 21.80
N SER A 255 -5.26 7.88 20.87
CA SER A 255 -5.46 8.56 19.59
C SER A 255 -6.00 9.99 19.73
N LEU A 256 -6.90 10.23 20.69
CA LEU A 256 -7.56 11.52 20.88
C LEU A 256 -6.79 12.50 21.77
N ALA A 257 -6.05 11.97 22.75
CA ALA A 257 -5.42 12.76 23.81
C ALA A 257 -3.91 12.49 23.96
N ARG A 258 -3.23 12.03 22.89
CA ARG A 258 -1.79 11.73 22.87
C ARG A 258 -0.93 12.81 23.52
N ALA A 259 -1.25 14.08 23.28
CA ALA A 259 -0.51 15.22 23.81
C ALA A 259 -0.49 15.30 25.35
N GLY A 260 -1.50 14.75 26.02
CA GLY A 260 -1.58 14.67 27.47
C GLY A 260 -0.84 13.47 28.08
N MET A 261 -0.34 12.55 27.25
CA MET A 261 0.36 11.33 27.66
C MET A 261 1.88 11.51 27.56
N ASP A 262 2.40 12.51 28.26
CA ASP A 262 3.82 12.84 28.30
C ASP A 262 4.58 12.05 29.37
N TYR A 263 5.85 12.39 29.59
CA TYR A 263 6.69 11.74 30.59
C TYR A 263 6.05 11.75 31.99
N LEU A 264 5.43 12.86 32.38
CA LEU A 264 4.82 13.01 33.69
C LEU A 264 3.61 12.08 33.86
N PHE A 265 2.79 11.93 32.81
CA PHE A 265 1.70 10.96 32.81
C PHE A 265 2.20 9.52 33.10
N PHE A 266 3.26 9.09 32.41
CA PHE A 266 3.83 7.75 32.61
C PHE A 266 4.56 7.61 33.96
N GLN A 267 5.14 8.69 34.48
CA GLN A 267 5.69 8.71 35.83
C GLN A 267 4.59 8.47 36.86
N THR A 268 3.46 9.19 36.78
CA THR A 268 2.31 9.00 37.68
C THR A 268 1.76 7.57 37.61
N LEU A 269 1.66 6.99 36.41
CA LEU A 269 1.26 5.58 36.26
C LEU A 269 2.26 4.63 36.93
N SER A 270 3.57 4.88 36.78
CA SER A 270 4.61 4.06 37.42
C SER A 270 4.52 4.12 38.95
N GLU A 271 4.30 5.32 39.50
CA GLU A 271 4.10 5.49 40.94
C GLU A 271 2.85 4.77 41.45
N LYS A 272 1.76 4.73 40.68
CA LYS A 272 0.56 3.94 41.02
C LYS A 272 0.84 2.43 40.99
N ILE A 273 1.60 1.95 40.00
CA ILE A 273 2.04 0.55 39.89
C ILE A 273 2.87 0.15 41.12
N ASP A 274 3.86 0.96 41.51
CA ASP A 274 4.75 0.67 42.63
C ASP A 274 4.02 0.62 43.99
N LYS A 275 2.93 1.38 44.13
CA LYS A 275 2.06 1.40 45.31
C LYS A 275 1.02 0.28 45.31
N SER A 276 0.86 -0.45 44.20
CA SER A 276 -0.10 -1.53 44.04
C SER A 276 0.54 -2.91 44.26
N SER A 277 -0.28 -3.92 44.52
CA SER A 277 0.19 -5.30 44.75
C SER A 277 -0.81 -6.32 44.22
N GLY A 278 -0.33 -7.54 43.92
CA GLY A 278 -1.20 -8.63 43.46
C GLY A 278 -1.78 -8.38 42.07
N GLU A 279 -3.05 -8.75 41.88
CA GLU A 279 -3.75 -8.67 40.59
C GLU A 279 -3.83 -7.24 40.03
N GLU A 280 -4.03 -6.24 40.89
CA GLU A 280 -4.11 -4.84 40.45
C GLU A 280 -2.77 -4.35 39.88
N LYS A 281 -1.64 -4.78 40.45
CA LYS A 281 -0.32 -4.46 39.91
C LYS A 281 -0.16 -5.01 38.49
N THR A 282 -0.48 -6.29 38.30
CA THR A 282 -0.43 -6.95 37.00
C THR A 282 -1.35 -6.25 35.98
N ARG A 283 -2.54 -5.84 36.39
CA ARG A 283 -3.47 -5.09 35.54
C ARG A 283 -2.88 -3.75 35.10
N LEU A 284 -2.32 -2.97 36.01
CA LEU A 284 -1.72 -1.66 35.70
C LEU A 284 -0.47 -1.80 34.82
N GLU A 285 0.34 -2.83 35.04
CA GLU A 285 1.49 -3.17 34.18
C GLU A 285 1.04 -3.49 32.74
N ASN A 286 -0.02 -4.29 32.59
CA ASN A 286 -0.61 -4.59 31.27
C ASN A 286 -1.16 -3.33 30.58
N ILE A 287 -1.81 -2.43 31.31
CA ILE A 287 -2.28 -1.15 30.77
C ILE A 287 -1.10 -0.29 30.32
N ARG A 288 -0.03 -0.23 31.11
CA ARG A 288 1.19 0.50 30.76
C ARG A 288 1.81 -0.02 29.46
N GLU A 289 1.91 -1.35 29.31
CA GLU A 289 2.43 -1.97 28.09
C GLU A 289 1.60 -1.57 26.87
N LYS A 290 0.27 -1.65 26.98
CA LYS A 290 -0.66 -1.24 25.90
C LYS A 290 -0.53 0.23 25.55
N LEU A 291 -0.45 1.11 26.56
CA LEU A 291 -0.25 2.54 26.35
C LEU A 291 1.05 2.84 25.61
N LEU A 292 2.16 2.21 26.00
CA LEU A 292 3.44 2.38 25.32
C LEU A 292 3.37 1.88 23.87
N GLY A 293 2.71 0.74 23.63
CA GLY A 293 2.47 0.23 22.28
C GLY A 293 1.67 1.21 21.41
N PHE A 294 0.50 1.62 21.88
CA PHE A 294 -0.38 2.51 21.11
C PHE A 294 0.20 3.92 20.94
N THR A 295 0.88 4.47 21.95
CA THR A 295 1.53 5.79 21.81
C THR A 295 2.63 5.75 20.76
N ASN A 296 3.45 4.70 20.74
CA ASN A 296 4.47 4.51 19.72
C ASN A 296 3.87 4.36 18.30
N GLU A 297 2.75 3.66 18.15
CA GLU A 297 2.02 3.56 16.88
C GLU A 297 1.55 4.94 16.40
N VAL A 298 0.90 5.72 17.27
CA VAL A 298 0.41 7.07 16.95
C VAL A 298 1.57 8.02 16.62
N ASP A 299 2.66 7.97 17.38
CA ASP A 299 3.83 8.82 17.17
C ASP A 299 4.50 8.53 15.81
N LYS A 300 4.67 7.25 15.45
CA LYS A 300 5.20 6.85 14.15
C LYS A 300 4.32 7.33 12.99
N GLN A 301 2.99 7.24 13.15
CA GLN A 301 2.07 7.74 12.14
C GLN A 301 2.15 9.26 12.00
N ALA A 302 2.28 10.00 13.10
CA ALA A 302 2.45 11.44 13.08
C ALA A 302 3.77 11.85 12.42
N GLU A 303 4.88 11.16 12.72
CA GLU A 303 6.18 11.40 12.09
C GLU A 303 6.15 11.11 10.58
N ALA A 304 5.53 10.01 10.16
CA ALA A 304 5.38 9.68 8.74
C ALA A 304 4.58 10.75 7.98
N ARG A 305 3.48 11.24 8.56
CA ARG A 305 2.68 12.33 7.97
C ARG A 305 3.48 13.63 7.91
N TYR A 306 4.26 13.94 8.93
CA TYR A 306 5.13 15.10 8.95
C TYR A 306 6.16 15.05 7.82
N LYS A 307 6.84 13.91 7.63
CA LYS A 307 7.78 13.69 6.53
C LYS A 307 7.12 13.86 5.16
N GLN A 308 5.95 13.26 4.95
CA GLN A 308 5.20 13.42 3.69
C GLN A 308 4.80 14.88 3.43
N ALA A 309 4.35 15.60 4.46
CA ALA A 309 4.02 17.02 4.33
C ALA A 309 5.25 17.87 4.01
N GLN A 310 6.40 17.55 4.62
CA GLN A 310 7.67 18.22 4.35
C GLN A 310 8.15 17.95 2.91
N GLU A 311 8.15 16.70 2.46
CA GLU A 311 8.50 16.34 1.07
C GLU A 311 7.60 17.06 0.05
N PHE A 312 6.30 17.17 0.35
CA PHE A 312 5.36 17.92 -0.49
C PHE A 312 5.68 19.41 -0.52
N LEU A 313 5.95 20.03 0.64
CA LEU A 313 6.34 21.44 0.72
C LEU A 313 7.67 21.71 -0.01
N ASP A 314 8.67 20.85 0.17
CA ASP A 314 9.95 20.96 -0.51
C ASP A 314 9.77 20.85 -2.04
N THR A 315 8.86 19.99 -2.49
CA THR A 315 8.49 19.87 -3.91
C THR A 315 7.83 21.16 -4.43
N LEU A 316 6.91 21.76 -3.66
CA LEU A 316 6.26 23.03 -4.04
C LEU A 316 7.26 24.19 -4.09
N LEU A 317 8.16 24.28 -3.10
CA LEU A 317 9.17 25.35 -3.02
C LEU A 317 10.26 25.22 -4.10
N ALA A 318 10.47 24.01 -4.64
CA ALA A 318 11.38 23.77 -5.75
C ALA A 318 10.79 24.10 -7.13
N GLN A 319 9.49 24.46 -7.22
CA GLN A 319 8.89 24.91 -8.47
C GLN A 319 9.00 26.43 -8.64
N ASP A 320 9.44 26.87 -9.82
CA ASP A 320 9.62 28.28 -10.16
C ASP A 320 8.30 29.08 -10.22
N ASP A 321 7.15 28.41 -10.31
CA ASP A 321 5.82 29.01 -10.45
C ASP A 321 4.78 28.23 -9.63
N ILE A 322 4.57 28.66 -8.39
CA ILE A 322 3.69 28.01 -7.40
C ILE A 322 2.22 27.98 -7.86
N GLU A 323 1.79 28.86 -8.78
CA GLU A 323 0.41 28.85 -9.32
C GLU A 323 0.13 27.72 -10.32
N LYS A 324 1.16 27.01 -10.78
CA LYS A 324 1.03 25.87 -11.73
C LYS A 324 1.22 24.49 -11.09
N ALA A 325 1.43 24.44 -9.77
CA ALA A 325 1.72 23.22 -9.02
C ALA A 325 0.46 22.43 -8.62
#